data_AF-A0A496RWF0-F1
#
_entry.id   AF-A0A496RWF0-F1
#
_cell.length_a   1.000
_cell.length_b   1.000
_cell.length_c   1.000
_cell.angle_alpha   90.00
_cell.angle_beta   90.00
_cell.angle_gamma   90.00
#
_symmetry.space_group_name_H-M   'P 1'
#
loop_
_entity.id
_entity.type
_entity.pdbx_description
1 polymer ?
#
loop_
_entity_poly.entity_id
_entity_poly.type
_entity_poly.pdbx_seq_one_letter_code
_entity_poly.pdbx_strand_id
1 'polypeptide(L)' 'MMPGCGIVEQNIQRDHIHTVMIIPPKYAVSAVVGRLKGQTSSLLRKKFQWLEKV' A
#
# COMPACT_ATOMS: atom_id res chain seq x y z
N MET A 1 4.26 -1.02 -7.68
CA MET A 1 4.78 0.26 -7.17
C MET A 1 5.22 1.15 -8.32
N MET A 2 5.28 2.47 -8.12
CA MET A 2 5.83 3.39 -9.12
C MET A 2 7.37 3.24 -9.21
N PRO A 3 7.98 3.39 -10.40
CA PRO A 3 9.43 3.27 -10.55
C PRO A 3 10.17 4.26 -9.66
N GLY A 4 11.13 3.75 -8.87
CA GLY A 4 11.93 4.53 -7.92
C GLY A 4 11.30 4.69 -6.52
N CYS A 5 10.06 4.23 -6.31
CA CYS A 5 9.51 4.10 -4.96
C CYS A 5 9.96 2.78 -4.32
N GLY A 6 10.35 2.84 -3.04
CA GLY A 6 10.76 1.66 -2.26
C GLY A 6 10.24 1.71 -0.83
N ILE A 7 9.96 0.54 -0.25
CA ILE A 7 9.70 0.39 1.18
C ILE A 7 11.04 0.17 1.87
N VAL A 8 11.28 0.89 2.96
CA VAL A 8 12.47 0.72 3.80
C VAL A 8 12.12 -0.12 5.03
N GLU A 9 11.02 0.22 5.70
CA GLU A 9 10.55 -0.48 6.90
C GLU A 9 9.03 -0.56 6.93
N GLN A 10 8.52 -1.63 7.55
CA GLN A 10 7.09 -1.85 7.76
C GLN A 10 6.81 -2.47 9.12
N ASN A 11 5.76 -1.98 9.79
CA ASN A 11 5.19 -2.57 10.98
C ASN A 11 3.68 -2.72 10.80
N ILE A 12 3.20 -3.96 10.76
CA ILE A 12 1.78 -4.29 10.59
C ILE A 12 1.17 -4.59 11.96
N GLN A 13 0.12 -3.86 12.29
CA GLN A 13 -0.71 -4.07 13.47
C GLN A 13 -2.07 -4.61 13.05
N ARG A 14 -2.93 -4.95 14.03
CA ARG A 14 -4.20 -5.63 13.76
C ARG A 14 -5.16 -4.80 12.88
N ASP A 15 -5.15 -3.48 13.02
CA ASP A 15 -6.08 -2.54 12.39
C ASP A 15 -5.38 -1.46 11.54
N HIS A 16 -4.05 -1.34 11.62
CA HIS A 16 -3.29 -0.35 10.87
C HIS A 16 -1.87 -0.83 10.50
N ILE A 17 -1.21 -0.09 9.62
CA ILE A 17 0.18 -0.34 9.20
C ILE A 17 0.98 0.97 9.24
N HIS A 18 2.19 0.91 9.76
CA HIS A 18 3.20 1.96 9.64
C HIS A 18 4.22 1.55 8.58
N THR A 19 4.60 2.48 7.69
CA THR A 19 5.55 2.21 6.60
C THR A 19 6.47 3.40 6.40
N VAL A 20 7.77 3.15 6.33
CA VAL A 20 8.78 4.12 5.90
C VAL A 20 9.10 3.86 4.43
N MET A 21 8.98 4.89 3.59
CA MET A 21 9.15 4.75 2.14
C MET A 21 10.10 5.80 1.57
N ILE A 22 10.85 5.40 0.55
CA ILE A 22 11.53 6.31 -0.38
C ILE A 22 10.54 6.67 -1.48
N ILE A 23 10.26 7.96 -1.65
CA ILE A 23 9.41 8.50 -2.70
C ILE A 23 10.17 9.59 -3.45
N PRO A 24 10.45 9.42 -4.75
CA PRO A 24 11.02 10.49 -5.56
C PRO A 24 10.14 11.74 -5.57
N PRO A 25 10.72 12.96 -5.50
CA PRO A 25 9.96 14.21 -5.37
C PRO A 25 9.07 14.52 -6.58
N LYS A 26 9.33 13.88 -7.73
CA LYS A 26 8.47 13.96 -8.93
C LYS A 26 7.08 13.34 -8.75
N TYR A 27 6.85 12.58 -7.67
CA TYR A 27 5.55 12.00 -7.38
C TYR A 27 4.92 12.68 -6.17
N ALA A 28 3.64 13.03 -6.30
CA ALA A 28 2.85 13.40 -5.14
C ALA A 28 2.72 12.20 -4.19
N VAL A 29 2.97 12.42 -2.89
CA VAL A 29 2.86 11.37 -1.86
C VAL A 29 1.47 10.72 -1.87
N SER A 30 0.42 11.52 -2.03
CA SER A 30 -0.97 11.04 -2.13
C SER A 30 -1.18 10.08 -3.30
N ALA A 31 -0.53 10.29 -4.44
CA ALA A 31 -0.62 9.39 -5.60
C ALA A 31 0.06 8.04 -5.32
N VAL A 32 1.21 8.04 -4.64
CA VAL A 32 1.91 6.82 -4.21
C VAL A 32 1.05 6.02 -3.25
N VAL A 33 0.54 6.68 -2.21
CA VAL A 33 -0.28 6.05 -1.17
C VAL A 33 -1.62 5.55 -1.74
N GLY A 34 -2.26 6.35 -2.61
CA GLY A 34 -3.51 5.96 -3.27
C GLY A 34 -3.34 4.70 -4.12
N ARG A 35 -2.27 4.64 -4.92
CA ARG A 35 -1.96 3.43 -5.70
C ARG A 35 -1.62 2.24 -4.80
N LEU A 36 -0.83 2.45 -3.75
CA LEU A 36 -0.46 1.40 -2.80
C LEU A 36 -1.71 0.77 -2.17
N LYS A 37 -2.58 1.60 -1.57
CA LYS A 37 -3.84 1.16 -0.93
C LYS A 37 -4.79 0.49 -1.93
N GLY A 38 -4.94 1.04 -3.14
CA GLY A 38 -5.81 0.47 -4.16
C GLY A 38 -5.32 -0.90 -4.64
N GLN A 39 -4.02 -1.02 -4.92
CA GLN A 39 -3.42 -2.30 -5.36
C GLN A 39 -3.50 -3.36 -4.26
N THR A 40 -3.15 -3.02 -3.01
CA THR A 40 -3.22 -3.99 -1.91
C THR A 40 -4.65 -4.42 -1.61
N SER A 41 -5.61 -3.49 -1.58
CA SER A 41 -7.04 -3.81 -1.40
C SER A 41 -7.53 -4.80 -2.47
N SER A 42 -7.22 -4.55 -3.74
CA SER A 42 -7.58 -5.45 -4.84
C SER A 42 -6.96 -6.83 -4.68
N LEU A 43 -5.68 -6.91 -4.35
CA LEU A 43 -4.97 -8.18 -4.16
C LEU A 43 -5.49 -8.96 -2.95
N LEU A 44 -5.79 -8.26 -1.85
CA LEU A 44 -6.33 -8.87 -0.63
C LEU A 44 -7.71 -9.46 -0.88
N ARG A 45 -8.62 -8.73 -1.54
CA ARG A 45 -9.97 -9.26 -1.86
C ARG A 45 -9.90 -10.48 -2.79
N LYS A 46 -8.99 -10.47 -3.78
CA LYS A 46 -8.76 -11.65 -4.65
C LYS A 46 -8.23 -12.85 -3.87
N LYS A 47 -7.26 -12.64 -2.99
CA LYS A 47 -6.61 -13.72 -2.22
C LYS A 47 -7.50 -14.27 -1.11
N PHE A 48 -8.26 -13.41 -0.45
CA PHE A 48 -9.08 -13.74 0.71
C PHE A 48 -10.55 -13.48 0.39
N GLN A 49 -11.21 -14.50 -0.16
CA GLN A 49 -12.61 -14.42 -0.62
C GLN A 49 -13.60 -13.95 0.46
N TRP A 50 -13.29 -14.20 1.74
CA TRP A 50 -14.13 -13.71 2.85
C TRP A 50 -14.15 -12.16 2.95
N LEU A 51 -13.13 -11.47 2.44
CA LEU A 51 -13.08 -10.01 2.39
C LEU A 51 -14.05 -9.41 1.37
N GLU A 52 -14.64 -10.18 0.45
CA GLU A 52 -15.66 -9.68 -0.48
C GLU A 52 -16.97 -9.31 0.23
N LYS A 53 -17.20 -9.90 1.41
CA LYS A 53 -18.42 -9.72 2.21
C LYS A 53 -18.31 -8.58 3.22
N VAL A 54 -17.23 -7.80 3.14
CA VAL A 54 -16.85 -6.71 4.07
C VAL A 54 -16.80 -5.38 3.34
#